data_AF-A0A8J3HMW2-F1
#
_entry.id   AF-A0A8J3HMW2-F1
#
_cell.length_a   1.000
_cell.length_b   1.000
_cell.length_c   1.000
_cell.angle_alpha   90.00
_cell.angle_beta   90.00
_cell.angle_gamma   90.00
#
_symmetry.space_group_name_H-M   'P 1'
#
loop_
_entity.id
_entity.type
_entity.pdbx_description
1 polymer ?
#
loop_
_entity_poly.entity_id
_entity_poly.type
_entity_poly.pdbx_seq_one_letter_code
_entity_poly.pdbx_strand_id
1 'polypeptide(L)'
;MPGDQGKRLGPGIDVKADGGYVVAAPSRHPVTGLPYTWADYAARVEEMSPALAGACAQPVPRRPATTHTSRPLPARSAGDIPHPNLLMAALTDRIAATPAGRRRLVLYGCARGTARIVTAGHLTTTGAYDWLVAACDAAGWPWSSATHHAIRDGFAAEGVTL
;
A
#
# COMPACT_ATOMS: atom_id res chain seq x y z
N MET A 1 -9.33 -13.23 -6.64
CA MET A 1 -10.43 -12.55 -7.35
C MET A 1 -10.64 -11.18 -6.71
N PRO A 2 -10.37 -10.05 -7.40
CA PRO A 2 -10.77 -8.71 -6.93
C PRO A 2 -12.30 -8.58 -6.96
N GLY A 3 -12.86 -7.84 -6.00
CA GLY A 3 -14.25 -7.96 -5.53
C GLY A 3 -15.34 -7.58 -6.54
N ASP A 4 -16.34 -8.46 -6.64
CA ASP A 4 -17.56 -8.35 -7.46
C ASP A 4 -18.66 -7.46 -6.81
N GLN A 5 -18.32 -6.68 -5.78
CA GLN A 5 -19.31 -5.95 -4.96
C GLN A 5 -19.95 -4.78 -5.70
N GLY A 6 -19.26 -4.18 -6.69
CA GLY A 6 -19.79 -3.08 -7.50
C GLY A 6 -21.02 -3.45 -8.33
N LYS A 7 -21.26 -4.75 -8.60
CA LYS A 7 -22.45 -5.19 -9.34
C LYS A 7 -23.74 -5.21 -8.51
N ARG A 8 -23.64 -5.22 -7.18
CA ARG A 8 -24.81 -5.39 -6.29
C ARG A 8 -25.43 -4.08 -5.80
N LEU A 9 -24.66 -2.99 -5.78
CA LEU A 9 -25.09 -1.69 -5.26
C LEU A 9 -25.36 -0.65 -6.36
N GLY A 10 -24.78 -0.84 -7.55
CA GLY A 10 -24.96 0.05 -8.69
C GLY A 10 -23.66 0.75 -9.11
N PRO A 11 -23.61 1.27 -10.34
CA PRO A 11 -22.43 1.97 -10.86
C PRO A 11 -22.10 3.20 -10.01
N GLY A 12 -20.80 3.42 -9.75
CA GLY A 12 -20.30 4.56 -8.99
C GLY A 12 -20.31 4.38 -7.46
N ILE A 13 -20.77 3.24 -6.93
CA ILE A 13 -20.74 2.94 -5.50
C ILE A 13 -19.62 1.94 -5.21
N ASP A 14 -18.77 2.29 -4.24
CA ASP A 14 -17.70 1.43 -3.72
C ASP A 14 -17.93 1.11 -2.23
N VAL A 15 -17.67 -0.13 -1.85
CA VAL A 15 -17.83 -0.59 -0.45
C VAL A 15 -16.46 -0.69 0.20
N LYS A 16 -16.24 0.09 1.25
CA LYS A 16 -15.06 -0.02 2.11
C LYS A 16 -15.38 -0.95 3.28
N ALA A 17 -14.64 -2.05 3.37
CA ALA A 17 -14.65 -2.95 4.52
C ALA A 17 -13.45 -2.67 5.44
N ASP A 18 -13.18 -3.56 6.39
CA ASP A 18 -12.03 -3.46 7.30
C ASP A 18 -10.71 -3.26 6.55
N GLY A 19 -9.93 -2.25 6.97
CA GLY A 19 -8.70 -1.83 6.30
C GLY A 19 -8.91 -0.86 5.12
N GLY A 20 -10.15 -0.62 4.72
CA GLY A 20 -10.54 0.49 3.85
C GLY A 20 -10.70 1.79 4.64
N TYR A 21 -10.50 2.92 3.96
CA TYR A 21 -10.72 4.24 4.55
C TYR A 21 -11.50 5.14 3.58
N VAL A 22 -12.14 6.16 4.15
CA VAL A 22 -12.81 7.24 3.43
C VAL A 22 -12.18 8.57 3.83
N VAL A 23 -12.19 9.54 2.91
CA VAL A 23 -11.72 10.90 3.16
C VAL A 23 -12.95 11.78 3.37
N ALA A 24 -13.05 12.42 4.53
CA ALA A 24 -14.16 13.31 4.87
C ALA A 24 -13.65 14.72 5.20
N ALA A 25 -14.51 15.72 5.09
CA ALA A 25 -14.19 17.06 5.56
C ALA A 25 -13.84 17.04 7.07
N PRO A 26 -12.82 17.80 7.52
CA PRO A 26 -12.01 18.77 6.78
C PRO A 26 -10.63 18.23 6.32
N SER A 27 -10.52 16.95 5.91
CA SER A 27 -9.25 16.35 5.45
C SER A 27 -8.60 17.16 4.31
N ARG A 28 -7.27 17.21 4.24
CA ARG A 28 -6.54 17.95 3.20
C ARG A 28 -6.38 17.14 1.92
N HIS A 29 -6.69 17.76 0.79
CA HIS A 29 -6.48 17.18 -0.53
C HIS A 29 -4.97 17.04 -0.81
N PRO A 30 -4.48 15.87 -1.27
CA PRO A 30 -3.04 15.59 -1.35
C PRO A 30 -2.30 16.46 -2.39
N VAL A 31 -2.97 16.85 -3.48
CA VAL A 31 -2.37 17.70 -4.53
C VAL A 31 -2.49 19.20 -4.21
N THR A 32 -3.69 19.70 -3.90
CA THR A 32 -3.93 21.14 -3.70
C THR A 32 -3.62 21.62 -2.27
N GLY A 33 -3.51 20.72 -1.29
CA GLY A 33 -3.27 21.06 0.12
C GLY A 33 -4.45 21.70 0.86
N LEU A 34 -5.53 22.00 0.13
CA LEU A 34 -6.75 22.61 0.65
C LEU A 34 -7.64 21.55 1.33
N PRO A 35 -8.35 21.89 2.40
CA PRO A 35 -9.30 20.98 3.03
C PRO A 35 -10.50 20.74 2.11
N TYR A 36 -11.04 19.52 2.13
CA TYR A 36 -12.38 19.27 1.61
C TYR A 36 -13.38 20.05 2.47
N THR A 37 -14.28 20.78 1.81
CA THR A 37 -15.37 21.54 2.43
C THR A 37 -16.70 21.04 1.89
N TRP A 38 -17.79 21.34 2.61
CA TRP A 38 -19.13 21.16 2.05
C TRP A 38 -19.28 22.10 0.85
N ALA A 39 -19.76 21.55 -0.27
CA ALA A 39 -20.02 22.36 -1.47
C ALA A 39 -21.23 23.27 -1.28
N ASP A 40 -22.21 22.80 -0.49
CA ASP A 40 -23.39 23.56 -0.10
C ASP A 40 -23.61 23.38 1.40
N TYR A 41 -23.50 24.48 2.15
CA TYR A 41 -23.73 24.52 3.60
C TYR A 41 -25.21 24.71 3.94
N ALA A 42 -26.03 25.14 2.98
CA ALA A 42 -27.48 25.26 3.14
C ALA A 42 -28.20 23.94 2.83
N ALA A 43 -27.55 23.02 2.10
CA ALA A 43 -28.03 21.67 1.90
C ALA A 43 -28.23 20.99 3.26
N ARG A 44 -29.49 20.70 3.59
CA ARG A 44 -29.83 20.01 4.84
C ARG A 44 -29.34 18.57 4.76
N VAL A 45 -28.63 18.14 5.81
CA VAL A 45 -28.39 16.71 6.02
C VAL A 45 -29.75 16.11 6.36
N GLU A 46 -30.31 15.36 5.41
CA GLU A 46 -31.55 14.64 5.64
C GLU A 46 -31.32 13.51 6.65
N GLU A 47 -32.30 13.34 7.53
CA GLU A 47 -32.26 12.25 8.49
C GLU A 47 -32.25 10.90 7.79
N MET A 48 -31.50 9.97 8.35
CA MET A 48 -31.44 8.61 7.82
C MET A 48 -32.84 7.99 7.86
N SER A 49 -33.24 7.34 6.76
CA SER A 49 -34.55 6.70 6.73
C SER A 49 -34.69 5.68 7.87
N PRO A 50 -35.87 5.55 8.49
CA PRO A 50 -36.05 4.65 9.63
C PRO A 50 -35.66 3.19 9.33
N ALA A 51 -35.86 2.74 8.09
CA ALA A 51 -35.47 1.41 7.64
C ALA A 51 -33.94 1.22 7.65
N LEU A 52 -33.17 2.23 7.22
CA LEU A 52 -31.72 2.20 7.25
C LEU A 52 -31.17 2.31 8.68
N ALA A 53 -31.74 3.22 9.48
CA ALA A 53 -31.38 3.34 10.89
C ALA A 53 -31.65 2.03 11.64
N GLY A 54 -32.81 1.41 11.39
CA GLY A 54 -33.17 0.10 11.92
C GLY A 54 -32.19 -1.00 11.48
N ALA A 55 -31.76 -1.01 10.23
CA ALA A 55 -30.76 -1.95 9.72
C ALA A 55 -29.39 -1.80 10.39
N CYS A 56 -28.94 -0.55 10.64
CA CYS A 56 -27.70 -0.28 11.36
C CYS A 56 -27.76 -0.70 12.84
N ALA A 57 -28.96 -0.64 13.46
CA ALA A 57 -29.17 -1.03 14.85
C ALA A 57 -29.33 -2.54 15.05
N GLN A 58 -29.55 -3.32 13.97
CA GLN A 58 -29.62 -4.78 14.09
C GLN A 58 -28.26 -5.33 14.54
N PRO A 59 -28.21 -6.14 15.61
CA PRO A 59 -27.00 -6.86 15.96
C PRO A 59 -26.70 -7.86 14.84
N VAL A 60 -25.78 -7.52 13.95
CA VAL A 60 -25.26 -8.46 12.95
C VAL A 60 -24.65 -9.62 13.73
N PRO A 61 -25.06 -10.88 13.50
CA PRO A 61 -24.38 -12.03 14.08
C PRO A 61 -22.92 -11.86 13.73
N ARG A 62 -22.08 -11.64 14.74
CA ARG A 62 -20.63 -11.56 14.52
C ARG A 62 -20.26 -12.91 13.94
N ARG A 63 -20.09 -12.99 12.62
CA ARG A 63 -19.22 -14.00 12.02
C ARG A 63 -17.98 -13.94 12.90
N PRO A 64 -17.56 -15.05 13.55
CA PRO A 64 -16.38 -15.01 14.40
C PRO A 64 -15.34 -14.29 13.56
N ALA A 65 -14.87 -13.15 14.08
CA ALA A 65 -13.78 -12.46 13.42
C ALA A 65 -12.79 -13.58 13.17
N THR A 66 -12.37 -13.78 11.93
CA THR A 66 -11.06 -14.37 11.74
C THR A 66 -10.19 -13.39 12.49
N THR A 67 -9.88 -13.71 13.74
CA THR A 67 -8.84 -13.07 14.50
C THR A 67 -7.61 -13.41 13.71
N HIS A 68 -7.36 -12.64 12.66
CA HIS A 68 -6.05 -12.11 12.48
C HIS A 68 -5.84 -11.34 13.78
N THR A 69 -5.35 -12.06 14.80
CA THR A 69 -4.43 -11.43 15.71
C THR A 69 -3.42 -10.82 14.77
N SER A 70 -3.56 -9.53 14.47
CA SER A 70 -2.40 -8.70 14.30
C SER A 70 -1.73 -8.79 15.66
N ARG A 71 -1.02 -9.90 15.87
CA ARG A 71 0.01 -10.02 16.88
C ARG A 71 0.75 -8.71 16.69
N PRO A 72 0.77 -7.80 17.68
CA PRO A 72 1.58 -6.61 17.59
C PRO A 72 2.92 -7.12 17.14
N LEU A 73 3.31 -6.80 15.90
CA LEU A 73 4.62 -7.18 15.45
C LEU A 73 5.48 -6.43 16.45
N PRO A 74 6.27 -7.13 17.30
CA PRO A 74 7.17 -6.40 18.19
C PRO A 74 7.86 -5.39 17.30
N ALA A 75 7.92 -4.14 17.74
CA ALA A 75 8.67 -3.11 17.04
C ALA A 75 10.10 -3.65 16.95
N ARG A 76 10.36 -4.36 15.84
CA ARG A 76 11.65 -4.94 15.59
C ARG A 76 12.50 -3.70 15.38
N SER A 77 13.49 -3.53 16.24
CA SER A 77 14.58 -2.60 15.94
C SER A 77 14.96 -2.82 14.48
N ALA A 78 15.23 -1.75 13.75
CA ALA A 78 15.44 -1.73 12.31
C ALA A 78 16.56 -2.69 11.78
N GLY A 79 17.13 -3.55 12.64
CA GLY A 79 18.08 -4.61 12.35
C GLY A 79 17.57 -6.06 12.37
N ASP A 80 16.36 -6.39 12.86
CA ASP A 80 15.94 -7.81 12.99
C ASP A 80 15.28 -8.35 11.70
N ILE A 81 16.04 -8.40 10.61
CA ILE A 81 15.68 -9.18 9.42
C ILE A 81 16.32 -10.57 9.56
N PRO A 82 15.60 -11.59 10.07
CA PRO A 82 16.19 -12.87 10.44
C PRO A 82 16.73 -13.66 9.23
N HIS A 83 16.17 -13.43 8.05
CA HIS A 83 16.53 -14.15 6.82
C HIS A 83 16.62 -13.17 5.63
N PRO A 84 17.68 -12.35 5.54
CA PRO A 84 17.83 -11.34 4.49
C PRO A 84 17.86 -11.99 3.09
N ASN A 85 18.49 -13.16 2.95
CA ASN A 85 18.55 -13.87 1.67
C ASN A 85 17.17 -14.33 1.16
N LEU A 86 16.28 -14.78 2.06
CA LEU A 86 14.92 -15.17 1.69
C LEU A 86 14.08 -13.96 1.28
N LEU A 87 14.29 -12.82 1.94
CA LEU A 87 13.65 -11.57 1.54
C LEU A 87 14.14 -11.13 0.15
N MET A 88 15.44 -11.18 -0.11
CA MET A 88 16.00 -10.88 -1.43
C MET A 88 15.41 -11.79 -2.51
N ALA A 89 15.36 -13.11 -2.28
CA ALA A 89 14.74 -14.05 -3.22
C ALA A 89 13.27 -13.71 -3.51
N ALA A 90 12.48 -13.43 -2.46
CA ALA A 90 11.08 -13.05 -2.62
C ALA A 90 10.89 -11.72 -3.38
N LEU A 91 11.82 -10.78 -3.24
CA LEU A 91 11.82 -9.53 -3.99
C LEU A 91 12.16 -9.76 -5.47
N THR A 92 13.13 -10.63 -5.79
CA THR A 92 13.42 -11.04 -7.17
C THR A 92 12.21 -11.70 -7.82
N ASP A 93 11.59 -12.67 -7.14
CA ASP A 93 10.42 -13.38 -7.67
C ASP A 93 9.27 -12.41 -7.97
N ARG A 94 9.11 -11.40 -7.10
CA ARG A 94 8.10 -10.36 -7.29
C ARG A 94 8.41 -9.49 -8.51
N ILE A 95 9.66 -9.11 -8.73
CA ILE A 95 10.09 -8.36 -9.94
C ILE A 95 9.83 -9.22 -11.19
N ALA A 96 10.25 -10.49 -11.19
CA ALA A 96 10.06 -11.40 -12.32
C ALA A 96 8.58 -11.60 -12.68
N ALA A 97 7.69 -11.74 -11.69
CA ALA A 97 6.27 -12.01 -11.91
C ALA A 97 5.42 -10.77 -12.29
N THR A 98 6.01 -9.56 -12.36
CA THR A 98 5.22 -8.33 -12.45
C THR A 98 4.88 -7.93 -13.90
N PRO A 99 3.59 -7.72 -14.23
CA PRO A 99 3.17 -7.22 -15.53
C PRO A 99 3.52 -5.74 -15.73
N ALA A 100 3.68 -5.32 -16.99
CA ALA A 100 4.17 -3.99 -17.39
C ALA A 100 3.49 -2.82 -16.66
N GLY A 101 2.16 -2.85 -16.51
CA GLY A 101 1.40 -1.76 -15.88
C GLY A 101 1.61 -1.57 -14.37
N ARG A 102 2.33 -2.48 -13.69
CA ARG A 102 2.58 -2.42 -12.23
C ARG A 102 4.06 -2.31 -11.86
N ARG A 103 4.97 -2.34 -12.84
CA ARG A 103 6.43 -2.40 -12.63
C ARG A 103 6.93 -1.32 -11.69
N ARG A 104 6.56 -0.05 -11.92
CA ARG A 104 7.01 1.08 -11.07
C ARG A 104 6.60 0.93 -9.61
N LEU A 105 5.32 0.60 -9.36
CA LEU A 105 4.79 0.44 -8.01
C LEU A 105 5.48 -0.73 -7.28
N VAL A 106 5.67 -1.84 -7.98
CA VAL A 106 6.36 -3.01 -7.44
C VAL A 106 7.82 -2.69 -7.17
N LEU A 107 8.51 -2.01 -8.10
CA LEU A 107 9.91 -1.63 -7.94
C LEU A 107 10.13 -0.74 -6.74
N TYR A 108 9.27 0.25 -6.55
CA TYR A 108 9.29 1.10 -5.36
C TYR A 108 9.17 0.27 -4.08
N GLY A 109 8.23 -0.69 -4.03
CA GLY A 109 8.08 -1.59 -2.90
C GLY A 109 9.30 -2.50 -2.67
N CYS A 110 9.91 -3.00 -3.75
CA CYS A 110 11.12 -3.80 -3.67
C CYS A 110 12.31 -2.98 -3.20
N ALA A 111 12.47 -1.76 -3.71
CA ALA A 111 13.50 -0.82 -3.31
C ALA A 111 13.43 -0.49 -1.81
N ARG A 112 12.23 -0.28 -1.27
CA ARG A 112 12.03 -0.13 0.19
C ARG A 112 12.43 -1.40 0.96
N GLY A 113 12.07 -2.57 0.44
CA GLY A 113 12.45 -3.84 1.04
C GLY A 113 13.97 -4.02 1.10
N THR A 114 14.66 -3.72 0.01
CA THR A 114 16.13 -3.79 -0.06
C THR A 114 16.80 -2.71 0.79
N ALA A 115 16.25 -1.49 0.83
CA ALA A 115 16.76 -0.43 1.70
C ALA A 115 16.69 -0.81 3.19
N ARG A 116 15.65 -1.55 3.62
CA ARG A 116 15.60 -2.10 5.00
C ARG A 116 16.70 -3.12 5.30
N ILE A 117 17.12 -3.89 4.29
CA ILE A 117 18.26 -4.81 4.43
C ILE A 117 19.56 -4.02 4.60
N VAL A 118 19.69 -2.87 3.91
CA VAL A 118 20.80 -1.94 4.09
C VAL A 118 20.79 -1.31 5.48
N THR A 119 19.64 -0.78 5.94
CA THR A 119 19.54 -0.19 7.29
C THR A 119 19.79 -1.21 8.39
N ALA A 120 19.48 -2.49 8.14
CA ALA A 120 19.79 -3.59 9.05
C ALA A 120 21.28 -4.01 9.01
N GLY A 121 22.09 -3.43 8.12
CA GLY A 121 23.53 -3.71 8.00
C GLY A 121 23.87 -5.02 7.27
N HIS A 122 22.91 -5.64 6.59
CA HIS A 122 23.11 -6.92 5.89
C HIS A 122 23.54 -6.76 4.43
N LEU A 123 23.48 -5.54 3.88
CA LEU A 123 23.86 -5.24 2.50
C LEU A 123 24.38 -3.81 2.40
N THR A 124 25.34 -3.56 1.52
CA THR A 124 25.79 -2.21 1.22
C THR A 124 24.78 -1.51 0.31
N THR A 125 24.72 -0.17 0.38
CA THR A 125 23.84 0.61 -0.50
C THR A 125 24.11 0.33 -1.98
N THR A 126 25.39 0.33 -2.39
CA THR A 126 25.78 0.04 -3.78
C THR A 126 25.40 -1.38 -4.18
N GLY A 127 25.66 -2.38 -3.33
CA GLY A 127 25.27 -3.77 -3.61
C GLY A 127 23.76 -3.95 -3.71
N ALA A 128 22.98 -3.20 -2.91
CA ALA A 128 21.53 -3.18 -2.99
C ALA A 128 21.01 -2.58 -4.30
N TYR A 129 21.62 -1.49 -4.77
CA TYR A 129 21.29 -0.86 -6.03
C TYR A 129 21.62 -1.78 -7.23
N ASP A 130 22.85 -2.29 -7.28
CA ASP A 130 23.32 -3.18 -8.36
C ASP A 130 22.46 -4.45 -8.45
N TRP A 131 22.07 -4.99 -7.30
CA TRP A 131 21.18 -6.15 -7.24
C TRP A 131 19.79 -5.86 -7.82
N LEU A 132 19.20 -4.69 -7.52
CA LEU A 132 17.90 -4.30 -8.09
C LEU A 132 17.98 -4.07 -9.60
N VAL A 133 19.07 -3.48 -10.08
CA VAL A 133 19.34 -3.30 -11.52
C VAL A 133 19.41 -4.68 -12.18
N ALA A 134 20.24 -5.58 -11.66
CA ALA A 134 20.37 -6.94 -12.19
C ALA A 134 19.05 -7.72 -12.19
N ALA A 135 18.22 -7.58 -11.15
CA ALA A 135 16.90 -8.21 -11.09
C ALA A 135 15.93 -7.65 -12.14
N CYS A 136 15.96 -6.33 -12.40
CA CYS A 136 15.15 -5.71 -13.45
C CYS A 136 15.60 -6.14 -14.85
N ASP A 137 16.92 -6.21 -15.07
CA ASP A 137 17.51 -6.65 -16.34
C ASP A 137 17.16 -8.11 -16.63
N ALA A 138 17.28 -8.99 -15.64
CA ALA A 138 16.88 -10.39 -15.76
C ALA A 138 15.38 -10.57 -16.09
N ALA A 139 14.53 -9.65 -15.62
CA ALA A 139 13.10 -9.63 -15.92
C ALA A 139 12.77 -8.92 -17.25
N GLY A 140 13.76 -8.41 -17.98
CA GLY A 140 13.57 -7.71 -19.25
C GLY A 140 12.82 -6.39 -19.10
N TRP A 141 13.01 -5.68 -17.99
CA TRP A 141 12.35 -4.39 -17.78
C TRP A 141 13.09 -3.27 -18.52
N PRO A 142 12.39 -2.38 -19.24
CA PRO A 142 13.03 -1.26 -19.91
C PRO A 142 13.60 -0.28 -18.90
N TRP A 143 14.85 0.13 -19.10
CA TRP A 143 15.47 1.16 -18.28
C TRP A 143 14.93 2.54 -18.66
N SER A 144 14.26 3.19 -17.72
CA SER A 144 13.64 4.51 -17.90
C SER A 144 13.88 5.38 -16.67
N SER A 145 13.68 6.69 -16.80
CA SER A 145 13.71 7.61 -15.66
C SER A 145 12.75 7.17 -14.55
N ALA A 146 11.59 6.60 -14.90
CA ALA A 146 10.62 6.08 -13.94
C ALA A 146 11.16 4.89 -13.12
N THR A 147 11.98 4.02 -13.73
CA THR A 147 12.64 2.88 -13.08
C THR A 147 13.67 3.40 -12.06
N HIS A 148 14.53 4.31 -12.49
CA HIS A 148 15.55 4.94 -11.64
C HIS A 148 14.92 5.72 -10.47
N HIS A 149 13.89 6.53 -10.74
CA HIS A 149 13.18 7.26 -9.69
C HIS A 149 12.51 6.34 -8.67
N ALA A 150 11.92 5.21 -9.10
CA ALA A 150 11.30 4.27 -8.16
C ALA A 150 12.31 3.67 -7.17
N ILE A 151 13.53 3.37 -7.62
CA ILE A 151 14.60 2.88 -6.75
C ILE A 151 15.04 4.00 -5.79
N ARG A 152 15.34 5.20 -6.31
CA ARG A 152 15.76 6.34 -5.48
C ARG A 152 14.73 6.74 -4.44
N ASP A 153 13.47 6.89 -4.84
CA ASP A 153 12.38 7.26 -3.93
C ASP A 153 12.12 6.17 -2.90
N GLY A 154 12.32 4.89 -3.27
CA GLY A 154 12.22 3.75 -2.35
C GLY A 154 13.31 3.75 -1.28
N PHE A 155 14.56 4.02 -1.65
CA PHE A 155 15.68 4.11 -0.71
C PHE A 155 15.54 5.32 0.23
N ALA A 156 15.19 6.48 -0.33
CA ALA A 156 14.96 7.70 0.44
C ALA A 156 13.85 7.55 1.49
N ALA A 157 12.80 6.78 1.17
CA ALA A 157 11.69 6.53 2.11
C ALA A 157 12.10 5.71 3.35
N GLU A 158 13.23 5.01 3.31
CA GLU A 158 13.80 4.28 4.46
C GLU A 158 15.07 4.98 5.01
N GLY A 159 15.35 6.22 4.57
CA GLY A 159 16.49 7.01 5.04
C GLY A 159 17.84 6.60 4.48
N VAL A 160 17.87 5.80 3.39
CA VAL A 160 19.11 5.38 2.72
C VAL A 160 19.38 6.27 1.52
N THR A 161 20.59 6.82 1.43
CA THR A 161 21.05 7.66 0.31
C THR A 161 21.80 6.80 -0.70
N LEU A 162 21.36 6.82 -1.96
CA LEU A 162 22.02 6.20 -3.12
C LEU A 162 23.15 7.07 -3.66
#